data_AF-A0A7S2PGK3-F1
#
_entry.id   AF-A0A7S2PGK3-F1
#
_cell.length_a   1.000
_cell.length_b   1.000
_cell.length_c   1.000
_cell.angle_alpha   90.00
_cell.angle_beta   90.00
_cell.angle_gamma   90.00
#
_symmetry.space_group_name_H-M   'P 1'
#
loop_
_entity.id
_entity.type
_entity.pdbx_description
1 polymer ?
#
loop_
_entity_poly.entity_id
_entity_poly.type
_entity_poly.pdbx_seq_one_letter_code
_entity_poly.pdbx_strand_id
1 'polypeptide(L)'
;MKFSTSSVVAIAALAGSAAAFAPSAQSLNRITSSLSMSTEVAEESKKRVTKKEKRLQFMKTETFHRRGFKDVREGVEKSMEEQFKSQLVDELTSNDFVLERDGVKVFLAKDFGFCWGVERSIALAYEAVEHFPGKTVHITNELIHNPEVNDKLHDMDVQFIEKLGEGKKDFSNVNDGDVVILPAFGASFEEMSMMNDKNVDIIDTTCPWVSKVWNTVDQHQKKGLTSVIHGKYAHEETVATISFCEDYICVKDMKEAEMVVDYILNGGDKEAFLKYFENAVSKDFDPD
;
A
#
# COMPACT_ATOMS: atom_id res chain seq x y z
N MET A 1 0.05 14.21 19.72
CA MET A 1 -0.37 13.46 20.92
C MET A 1 0.58 12.29 21.17
N LYS A 2 1.35 12.30 22.26
CA LYS A 2 2.27 11.21 22.66
C LYS A 2 1.57 10.35 23.71
N PHE A 3 1.29 9.08 23.41
CA PHE A 3 0.83 8.12 24.43
C PHE A 3 2.03 7.40 25.04
N SER A 4 2.26 7.70 26.32
CA SER A 4 3.15 6.96 27.22
C SER A 4 2.28 6.14 28.16
N THR A 5 2.48 4.83 28.19
CA THR A 5 2.24 4.02 29.40
C THR A 5 3.13 2.80 29.38
N SER A 6 4.24 2.87 30.12
CA SER A 6 4.90 1.71 30.69
C SER A 6 4.17 1.32 31.97
N SER A 7 3.79 0.06 32.12
CA SER A 7 3.78 -0.64 33.42
C SER A 7 3.76 -2.15 33.19
N VAL A 8 4.82 -2.78 33.71
CA VAL A 8 5.06 -4.21 33.79
C VAL A 8 4.40 -4.73 35.07
N VAL A 9 3.67 -5.84 35.00
CA VAL A 9 3.46 -6.74 36.14
C VAL A 9 3.55 -8.18 35.63
N ALA A 10 4.52 -8.92 36.17
CA ALA A 10 4.63 -10.36 36.09
C ALA A 10 3.91 -10.99 37.31
N ILE A 11 3.37 -12.20 37.17
CA ILE A 11 3.69 -13.39 38.00
C ILE A 11 2.69 -14.55 37.76
N ALA A 12 3.28 -15.75 37.78
CA ALA A 12 2.77 -17.08 38.12
C ALA A 12 2.02 -17.91 37.06
N ALA A 13 2.77 -18.88 36.54
CA ALA A 13 2.31 -20.13 35.95
C ALA A 13 1.65 -21.03 37.00
N LEU A 14 0.58 -21.74 36.59
CA LEU A 14 0.18 -23.01 37.18
C LEU A 14 -0.14 -23.99 36.05
N ALA A 15 0.51 -25.15 36.14
CA ALA A 15 0.44 -26.27 35.23
C ALA A 15 -0.88 -27.04 35.36
N GLY A 16 -1.35 -27.64 34.26
CA GLY A 16 -2.54 -28.49 34.26
C GLY A 16 -2.72 -29.33 32.99
N SER A 17 -2.17 -30.54 33.04
CA SER A 17 -2.48 -31.77 32.28
C SER A 17 -2.60 -31.76 30.75
N ALA A 18 -1.65 -32.47 30.14
CA ALA A 18 -1.69 -33.07 28.82
C ALA A 18 -2.55 -34.36 28.79
N ALA A 19 -3.18 -34.66 27.64
CA ALA A 19 -3.14 -36.00 27.01
C ALA A 19 -3.88 -36.03 25.65
N ALA A 20 -3.36 -36.93 24.79
CA ALA A 20 -4.01 -37.60 23.66
C ALA A 20 -4.06 -36.87 22.30
N PHE A 21 -3.07 -37.13 21.45
CA PHE A 21 -3.15 -38.19 20.42
C PHE A 21 -1.85 -38.18 19.58
N ALA A 22 -1.04 -39.24 19.70
CA ALA A 22 0.09 -39.55 18.82
C ALA A 22 -0.28 -40.77 17.97
N PRO A 23 0.06 -40.84 16.67
CA PRO A 23 -0.02 -42.08 15.92
C PRO A 23 1.26 -42.91 16.09
N SER A 24 1.03 -44.21 16.26
CA SER A 24 2.01 -45.27 16.48
C SER A 24 2.91 -45.53 15.29
N ALA A 25 4.20 -45.70 15.55
CA ALA A 25 5.17 -46.28 14.61
C ALA A 25 4.91 -47.79 14.44
N GLN A 26 4.64 -48.22 13.22
CA GLN A 26 4.80 -49.62 12.82
C GLN A 26 5.77 -49.70 11.63
N SER A 27 6.83 -50.46 11.87
CA SER A 27 7.85 -50.90 10.94
C SER A 27 7.23 -51.78 9.85
N LEU A 28 7.46 -51.45 8.58
CA LEU A 28 7.34 -52.40 7.47
C LEU A 28 8.61 -52.38 6.62
N ASN A 29 9.03 -53.60 6.28
CA ASN A 29 10.34 -53.99 5.77
C ASN A 29 10.71 -53.40 4.41
N ARG A 30 12.02 -53.20 4.24
CA ARG A 30 12.73 -53.01 2.97
C ARG A 30 12.37 -54.13 1.98
N ILE A 31 11.98 -53.72 0.77
CA ILE A 31 12.20 -54.50 -0.45
C ILE A 31 13.17 -53.68 -1.31
N THR A 32 14.35 -54.27 -1.54
CA THR A 32 15.37 -53.76 -2.45
C THR A 32 15.00 -54.10 -3.89
N SER A 33 14.77 -53.09 -4.73
CA SER A 33 14.90 -53.23 -6.18
C SER A 33 15.81 -52.12 -6.70
N SER A 34 17.02 -52.51 -7.04
CA SER A 34 17.96 -51.73 -7.83
C SER A 34 17.35 -51.41 -9.19
N LEU A 35 17.16 -50.12 -9.48
CA LEU A 35 17.08 -49.62 -10.84
C LEU A 35 18.01 -48.42 -11.00
N SER A 36 18.75 -48.48 -12.09
CA SER A 36 19.88 -47.66 -12.50
C SER A 36 19.62 -46.17 -12.43
N MET A 37 20.55 -45.45 -11.77
CA MET A 37 20.75 -44.02 -11.96
C MET A 37 21.17 -43.75 -13.40
N SER A 38 20.23 -43.28 -14.21
CA SER A 38 20.57 -42.46 -15.35
C SER A 38 20.67 -41.03 -14.85
N THR A 39 21.88 -40.48 -14.91
CA THR A 39 22.19 -39.08 -14.65
C THR A 39 21.48 -38.21 -15.68
N GLU A 40 20.25 -37.80 -15.37
CA GLU A 40 19.64 -36.64 -15.99
C GLU A 40 20.02 -35.41 -15.18
N VAL A 41 20.59 -34.46 -15.91
CA VAL A 41 21.09 -33.17 -15.45
C VAL A 41 19.95 -32.46 -14.72
N ALA A 42 20.08 -32.33 -13.39
CA ALA A 42 19.27 -31.40 -12.63
C ALA A 42 19.64 -29.98 -13.09
N GLU A 43 18.89 -29.47 -14.06
CA GLU A 43 18.89 -28.06 -14.39
C GLU A 43 18.41 -27.32 -13.14
N GLU A 44 19.33 -26.61 -12.51
CA GLU A 44 19.10 -25.82 -11.32
C GLU A 44 18.12 -24.69 -11.68
N SER A 45 16.82 -24.95 -11.51
CA SER A 45 15.76 -23.98 -11.77
C SER A 45 15.98 -22.79 -10.82
N LYS A 46 16.57 -21.71 -11.31
CA LYS A 46 16.66 -20.46 -10.55
C LYS A 46 15.24 -20.04 -10.17
N LYS A 47 14.92 -20.16 -8.88
CA LYS A 47 13.64 -19.72 -8.33
C LYS A 47 13.40 -18.26 -8.75
N ARG A 48 12.34 -18.02 -9.53
CA ARG A 48 11.99 -16.68 -10.02
C ARG A 48 11.75 -15.75 -8.83
N VAL A 49 12.45 -14.60 -8.81
CA VAL A 49 12.31 -13.60 -7.74
C VAL A 49 10.89 -13.02 -7.77
N THR A 50 10.21 -13.07 -6.64
CA THR A 50 8.82 -12.59 -6.46
C THR A 50 8.75 -11.07 -6.47
N LYS A 51 7.56 -10.50 -6.76
CA LYS A 51 7.33 -9.04 -6.68
C LYS A 51 7.65 -8.49 -5.28
N LYS A 52 7.30 -9.24 -4.22
CA LYS A 52 7.65 -8.91 -2.84
C LYS A 52 9.15 -8.79 -2.63
N GLU A 53 9.93 -9.76 -3.08
CA GLU A 53 11.39 -9.76 -2.90
C GLU A 53 12.03 -8.58 -3.61
N LYS A 54 11.61 -8.27 -4.84
CA LYS A 54 12.06 -7.08 -5.58
C LYS A 54 11.70 -5.78 -4.86
N ARG A 55 10.46 -5.63 -4.38
CA ARG A 55 10.05 -4.47 -3.58
C ARG A 55 10.93 -4.28 -2.35
N LEU A 56 11.21 -5.36 -1.61
CA LEU A 56 12.08 -5.31 -0.44
C LEU A 56 13.53 -4.99 -0.79
N GLN A 57 13.99 -5.27 -2.01
CA GLN A 57 15.29 -4.84 -2.51
C GLN A 57 15.29 -3.33 -2.80
N PHE A 58 14.28 -2.82 -3.51
CA PHE A 58 14.14 -1.37 -3.79
C PHE A 58 14.13 -0.55 -2.49
N MET A 59 13.36 -0.99 -1.49
CA MET A 59 13.26 -0.32 -0.19
C MET A 59 14.56 -0.28 0.63
N LYS A 60 15.60 -1.03 0.23
CA LYS A 60 16.92 -1.04 0.88
C LYS A 60 17.94 -0.17 0.17
N THR A 61 17.62 0.37 -1.00
CA THR A 61 18.50 1.28 -1.74
C THR A 61 18.62 2.61 -1.00
N GLU A 62 19.74 3.31 -1.21
CA GLU A 62 19.97 4.61 -0.59
C GLU A 62 19.08 5.71 -1.18
N THR A 63 18.59 5.50 -2.40
CA THR A 63 17.68 6.41 -3.11
C THR A 63 16.21 6.16 -2.79
N PHE A 64 15.87 5.23 -1.88
CA PHE A 64 14.50 4.99 -1.45
C PHE A 64 14.23 5.55 -0.04
N HIS A 65 13.43 6.60 0.04
CA HIS A 65 13.20 7.37 1.25
C HIS A 65 11.77 7.19 1.75
N ARG A 66 11.61 6.66 2.97
CA ARG A 66 10.30 6.48 3.62
C ARG A 66 10.20 7.10 5.02
N ARG A 67 11.32 7.59 5.55
CA ARG A 67 11.39 8.12 6.92
C ARG A 67 11.53 9.63 6.97
N GLY A 68 11.57 10.29 5.82
CA GLY A 68 11.78 11.73 5.72
C GLY A 68 13.18 12.18 6.10
N PHE A 69 13.37 13.49 6.18
CA PHE A 69 14.66 14.16 6.27
C PHE A 69 14.73 15.01 7.55
N LYS A 70 15.62 14.63 8.48
CA LYS A 70 15.66 15.19 9.84
C LYS A 70 16.08 16.66 9.88
N ASP A 71 16.88 17.07 8.92
CA ASP A 71 17.46 18.40 8.78
C ASP A 71 16.43 19.47 8.44
N VAL A 72 15.35 19.11 7.74
CA VAL A 72 14.27 20.03 7.32
C VAL A 72 12.96 19.83 8.07
N ARG A 73 12.77 18.67 8.72
CA ARG A 73 11.51 18.29 9.40
C ARG A 73 10.91 19.36 10.30
N GLU A 74 11.71 19.95 11.19
CA GLU A 74 11.20 20.92 12.15
C GLU A 74 10.65 22.18 11.45
N GLY A 75 11.28 22.61 10.35
CA GLY A 75 10.81 23.72 9.53
C GLY A 75 9.49 23.41 8.85
N VAL A 76 9.41 22.23 8.22
CA VAL A 76 8.20 21.74 7.54
C VAL A 76 7.03 21.60 8.51
N GLU A 77 7.23 20.98 9.68
CA GLU A 77 6.18 20.81 10.69
C GLU A 77 5.60 22.16 11.12
N LYS A 78 6.44 23.18 11.29
CA LYS A 78 6.02 24.55 11.62
C LYS A 78 5.22 25.19 10.49
N SER A 79 5.72 25.09 9.26
CA SER A 79 5.05 25.62 8.06
C SER A 79 3.66 25.02 7.89
N MET A 80 3.54 23.70 8.07
CA MET A 80 2.25 22.99 8.00
C MET A 80 1.29 23.43 9.12
N GLU A 81 1.77 23.61 10.36
CA GLU A 81 0.93 24.10 11.45
C GLU A 81 0.38 25.49 11.13
N GLU A 82 1.21 26.40 10.62
CA GLU A 82 0.79 27.74 10.22
C GLU A 82 -0.22 27.70 9.04
N GLN A 83 0.00 26.80 8.08
CA GLN A 83 -0.85 26.66 6.90
C GLN A 83 -2.26 26.14 7.22
N PHE A 84 -2.36 25.11 8.07
CA PHE A 84 -3.63 24.40 8.30
C PHE A 84 -4.36 24.83 9.57
N LYS A 85 -3.84 25.79 10.32
CA LYS A 85 -4.49 26.32 11.53
C LYS A 85 -5.69 27.20 11.19
N SER A 86 -6.78 27.01 11.93
CA SER A 86 -7.99 27.81 11.79
C SER A 86 -8.51 28.26 13.14
N GLN A 87 -8.59 29.59 13.33
CA GLN A 87 -9.14 30.18 14.56
C GLN A 87 -10.60 29.76 14.81
N LEU A 88 -11.38 29.58 13.74
CA LEU A 88 -12.76 29.11 13.85
C LEU A 88 -12.82 27.68 14.38
N VAL A 89 -11.91 26.81 13.91
CA VAL A 89 -11.81 25.43 14.40
C VAL A 89 -11.35 25.41 15.86
N ASP A 90 -10.37 26.23 16.23
CA ASP A 90 -9.90 26.39 17.61
C ASP A 90 -11.05 26.83 18.53
N GLU A 91 -11.88 27.78 18.09
CA GLU A 91 -13.05 28.25 18.80
C GLU A 91 -14.11 27.16 18.95
N LEU A 92 -14.48 26.46 17.86
CA LEU A 92 -15.44 25.37 17.89
C LEU A 92 -14.98 24.24 18.83
N THR A 93 -13.71 23.84 18.75
CA THR A 93 -13.14 22.77 19.58
C THR A 93 -13.12 23.15 21.05
N SER A 94 -12.87 24.43 21.37
CA SER A 94 -12.90 24.95 22.74
C SER A 94 -14.31 25.05 23.32
N ASN A 95 -15.34 25.07 22.48
CA ASN A 95 -16.76 25.18 22.86
C ASN A 95 -17.52 23.86 22.68
N ASP A 96 -16.90 22.72 23.00
CA ASP A 96 -17.47 21.37 22.87
C ASP A 96 -18.06 21.10 21.47
N PHE A 97 -17.34 21.56 20.44
CA PHE A 97 -17.70 21.38 19.03
C PHE A 97 -19.00 22.08 18.60
N VAL A 98 -19.46 23.10 19.35
CA VAL A 98 -20.66 23.87 19.03
C VAL A 98 -20.39 25.37 19.11
N LEU A 99 -20.85 26.10 18.11
CA LEU A 99 -20.85 27.56 18.10
C LEU A 99 -22.26 28.07 17.82
N GLU A 100 -22.77 28.96 18.66
CA GLU A 100 -24.07 29.61 18.46
C GLU A 100 -23.89 31.13 18.31
N ARG A 101 -24.34 31.69 17.18
CA ARG A 101 -24.31 33.14 16.90
C ARG A 101 -25.56 33.53 16.13
N ASP A 102 -26.23 34.61 16.57
CA ASP A 102 -27.43 35.16 15.93
C ASP A 102 -28.53 34.13 15.63
N GLY A 103 -28.72 33.16 16.53
CA GLY A 103 -29.71 32.09 16.40
C GLY A 103 -29.31 30.96 15.45
N VAL A 104 -28.11 30.98 14.88
CA VAL A 104 -27.54 29.90 14.07
C VAL A 104 -26.59 29.06 14.93
N LYS A 105 -26.79 27.74 14.92
CA LYS A 105 -25.88 26.77 15.54
C LYS A 105 -25.05 26.05 14.50
N VAL A 106 -23.73 26.11 14.67
CA VAL A 106 -22.75 25.36 13.90
C VAL A 106 -22.23 24.22 14.77
N PHE A 107 -22.22 23.01 14.22
CA PHE A 107 -21.71 21.80 14.87
C PHE A 107 -20.49 21.31 14.09
N LEU A 108 -19.39 21.07 14.80
CA LEU A 108 -18.20 20.43 14.25
C LEU A 108 -18.23 18.94 14.58
N ALA A 109 -17.92 18.08 13.61
CA ALA A 109 -17.73 16.67 13.90
C ALA A 109 -16.52 16.49 14.82
N LYS A 110 -16.57 15.55 15.77
CA LYS A 110 -15.46 15.29 16.71
C LYS A 110 -14.20 14.76 16.00
N ASP A 111 -14.43 13.93 14.99
CA ASP A 111 -13.40 13.40 14.11
C ASP A 111 -13.51 14.14 12.76
N PHE A 112 -12.59 15.05 12.50
CA PHE A 112 -12.56 15.86 11.28
C PHE A 112 -11.11 16.18 10.88
N GLY A 113 -10.92 16.63 9.64
CA GLY A 113 -9.61 17.06 9.13
C GLY A 113 -8.74 15.91 8.62
N PHE A 114 -7.42 16.13 8.64
CA PHE A 114 -6.46 15.17 8.11
C PHE A 114 -6.26 14.00 9.08
N CYS A 115 -6.24 12.78 8.52
CA CYS A 115 -5.77 11.64 9.28
C CYS A 115 -4.23 11.65 9.32
N TRP A 116 -3.65 10.94 10.29
CA TRP A 116 -2.19 10.84 10.43
C TRP A 116 -1.46 10.41 9.15
N GLY A 117 -2.07 9.53 8.34
CA GLY A 117 -1.49 9.09 7.08
C GLY A 117 -1.36 10.23 6.05
N VAL A 118 -2.36 11.12 6.02
CA VAL A 118 -2.38 12.30 5.16
C VAL A 118 -1.37 13.34 5.65
N GLU A 119 -1.39 13.68 6.95
CA GLU A 119 -0.41 14.61 7.54
C GLU A 119 1.02 14.16 7.26
N ARG A 120 1.31 12.88 7.48
CA ARG A 120 2.61 12.29 7.17
C ARG A 120 2.97 12.40 5.69
N SER A 121 2.00 12.19 4.79
CA SER A 121 2.26 12.25 3.34
C SER A 121 2.61 13.67 2.89
N ILE A 122 1.87 14.67 3.38
CA ILE A 122 2.15 16.10 3.15
C ILE A 122 3.52 16.47 3.68
N ALA A 123 3.82 16.10 4.94
CA ALA A 123 5.11 16.40 5.54
C ALA A 123 6.28 15.81 4.74
N LEU A 124 6.18 14.55 4.31
CA LEU A 124 7.25 13.93 3.51
C LEU A 124 7.43 14.56 2.13
N ALA A 125 6.33 15.00 1.50
CA ALA A 125 6.40 15.70 0.22
C ALA A 125 7.10 17.06 0.37
N TYR A 126 6.73 17.83 1.39
CA TYR A 126 7.35 19.13 1.68
C TYR A 126 8.81 18.97 2.10
N GLU A 127 9.11 18.00 2.98
CA GLU A 127 10.49 17.65 3.37
C GLU A 127 11.34 17.29 2.14
N ALA A 128 10.78 16.60 1.14
CA ALA A 128 11.52 16.27 -0.08
C ALA A 128 11.88 17.51 -0.91
N VAL A 129 10.94 18.44 -1.08
CA VAL A 129 11.21 19.69 -1.81
C VAL A 129 12.30 20.51 -1.10
N GLU A 130 12.23 20.64 0.22
CA GLU A 130 13.22 21.40 0.98
C GLU A 130 14.60 20.72 1.03
N HIS A 131 14.63 19.38 1.16
CA HIS A 131 15.87 18.62 1.33
C HIS A 131 16.69 18.50 0.03
N PHE A 132 16.05 18.53 -1.13
CA PHE A 132 16.71 18.40 -2.44
C PHE A 132 16.71 19.72 -3.23
N PRO A 133 17.36 20.79 -2.74
CA PRO A 133 17.33 22.07 -3.40
C PRO A 133 17.96 21.98 -4.79
N GLY A 134 17.24 22.49 -5.81
CA GLY A 134 17.70 22.55 -7.19
C GLY A 134 17.54 21.25 -8.00
N LYS A 135 17.00 20.17 -7.40
CA LYS A 135 16.58 18.99 -8.16
C LYS A 135 15.17 19.17 -8.71
N THR A 136 14.89 18.55 -9.86
CA THR A 136 13.51 18.45 -10.36
C THR A 136 12.75 17.46 -9.50
N VAL A 137 11.62 17.89 -8.93
CA VAL A 137 10.75 17.04 -8.13
C VAL A 137 9.51 16.72 -8.92
N HIS A 138 9.23 15.43 -9.11
CA HIS A 138 8.02 14.93 -9.75
C HIS A 138 7.11 14.28 -8.72
N ILE A 139 5.81 14.23 -9.00
CA ILE A 139 4.85 13.41 -8.27
C ILE A 139 4.03 12.57 -9.24
N THR A 140 3.89 11.27 -8.96
CA THR A 140 3.29 10.35 -9.92
C THR A 140 1.79 10.52 -10.12
N ASN A 141 1.10 11.20 -9.20
CA ASN A 141 -0.33 11.49 -9.17
C ASN A 141 -0.57 12.68 -8.22
N GLU A 142 -1.83 13.04 -7.96
CA GLU A 142 -2.16 13.85 -6.79
C GLU A 142 -1.60 13.22 -5.50
N LEU A 143 -1.05 14.04 -4.61
CA LEU A 143 -0.53 13.55 -3.33
C LEU A 143 -1.65 12.91 -2.50
N ILE A 144 -2.77 13.63 -2.47
CA ILE A 144 -4.05 13.27 -1.88
C ILE A 144 -5.16 13.93 -2.72
N HIS A 145 -6.41 13.46 -2.60
CA HIS A 145 -7.57 14.08 -3.26
C HIS A 145 -8.02 15.37 -2.54
N ASN A 146 -7.12 16.35 -2.47
CA ASN A 146 -7.37 17.69 -1.94
C ASN A 146 -6.69 18.71 -2.87
N PRO A 147 -7.47 19.51 -3.64
CA PRO A 147 -6.92 20.48 -4.58
C PRO A 147 -5.98 21.49 -3.92
N GLU A 148 -6.31 22.01 -2.74
CA GLU A 148 -5.49 23.02 -2.06
C GLU A 148 -4.10 22.48 -1.68
N VAL A 149 -4.01 21.21 -1.29
CA VAL A 149 -2.71 20.57 -1.01
C VAL A 149 -1.91 20.35 -2.29
N ASN A 150 -2.56 19.96 -3.39
CA ASN A 150 -1.87 19.78 -4.67
C ASN A 150 -1.43 21.12 -5.28
N ASP A 151 -2.24 22.16 -5.17
CA ASP A 151 -1.91 23.53 -5.59
C ASP A 151 -0.66 24.03 -4.86
N LYS A 152 -0.48 23.67 -3.58
CA LYS A 152 0.71 24.02 -2.81
C LYS A 152 1.96 23.31 -3.30
N LEU A 153 1.84 22.06 -3.75
CA LEU A 153 2.96 21.37 -4.41
C LEU A 153 3.29 22.02 -5.75
N HIS A 154 2.29 22.50 -6.49
CA HIS A 154 2.53 23.28 -7.70
C HIS A 154 3.23 24.62 -7.40
N ASP A 155 2.82 25.34 -6.34
CA ASP A 155 3.49 26.56 -5.87
C ASP A 155 4.96 26.32 -5.48
N MET A 156 5.30 25.07 -5.14
CA MET A 156 6.64 24.59 -4.80
C MET A 156 7.40 24.03 -6.01
N ASP A 157 6.92 24.26 -7.24
CA ASP A 157 7.49 23.78 -8.51
C ASP A 157 7.54 22.23 -8.65
N VAL A 158 6.69 21.50 -7.92
CA VAL A 158 6.55 20.04 -8.10
C VAL A 158 5.82 19.74 -9.40
N GLN A 159 6.41 18.88 -10.23
CA GLN A 159 5.88 18.49 -11.53
C GLN A 159 4.98 17.25 -11.41
N PHE A 160 3.71 17.40 -11.79
CA PHE A 160 2.78 16.28 -11.76
C PHE A 160 2.91 15.50 -13.07
N ILE A 161 3.11 14.19 -12.95
CA ILE A 161 3.23 13.31 -14.10
C ILE A 161 1.91 13.26 -14.87
N GLU A 162 1.98 13.47 -16.19
CA GLU A 162 0.81 13.50 -17.06
C GLU A 162 0.19 12.10 -17.22
N LYS A 163 -1.16 12.04 -17.18
CA LYS A 163 -1.93 10.82 -17.45
C LYS A 163 -2.23 10.73 -18.95
N LEU A 164 -1.77 9.66 -19.60
CA LEU A 164 -1.93 9.42 -21.04
C LEU A 164 -3.25 8.71 -21.41
N GLY A 165 -4.12 8.45 -20.44
CA GLY A 165 -5.34 7.64 -20.58
C GLY A 165 -5.10 6.15 -20.27
N GLU A 166 -6.18 5.38 -20.07
CA GLU A 166 -6.14 3.93 -19.75
C GLU A 166 -5.25 3.57 -18.53
N GLY A 167 -5.08 4.50 -17.58
CA GLY A 167 -4.20 4.30 -16.43
C GLY A 167 -2.69 4.39 -16.74
N LYS A 168 -2.31 4.79 -17.96
CA LYS A 168 -0.91 5.04 -18.35
C LYS A 168 -0.48 6.46 -17.95
N LYS A 169 0.81 6.60 -17.69
CA LYS A 169 1.44 7.84 -17.26
C LYS A 169 2.70 8.10 -18.07
N ASP A 170 3.00 9.38 -18.32
CA ASP A 170 4.18 9.77 -19.08
C ASP A 170 5.39 10.06 -18.18
N PHE A 171 6.31 9.12 -18.11
CA PHE A 171 7.56 9.27 -17.36
C PHE A 171 8.74 9.70 -18.24
N SER A 172 8.51 10.20 -19.47
CA SER A 172 9.56 10.63 -20.38
C SER A 172 10.41 11.77 -19.82
N ASN A 173 9.79 12.65 -19.04
CA ASN A 173 10.42 13.85 -18.49
C ASN A 173 11.15 13.58 -17.15
N VAL A 174 11.10 12.36 -16.63
CA VAL A 174 11.82 11.95 -15.42
C VAL A 174 13.22 11.48 -15.80
N ASN A 175 14.24 12.21 -15.33
CA ASN A 175 15.65 11.97 -15.63
C ASN A 175 16.39 11.30 -14.45
N ASP A 176 17.59 10.76 -14.72
CA ASP A 176 18.48 10.22 -13.68
C ASP A 176 18.79 11.30 -12.63
N GLY A 177 18.71 10.92 -11.35
CA GLY A 177 18.98 11.82 -10.23
C GLY A 177 17.86 12.80 -9.87
N ASP A 178 16.75 12.83 -10.63
CA ASP A 178 15.53 13.55 -10.23
C ASP A 178 14.94 12.96 -8.93
N VAL A 179 14.01 13.68 -8.31
CA VAL A 179 13.24 13.22 -7.14
C VAL A 179 11.83 12.85 -7.58
N VAL A 180 11.32 11.70 -7.15
CA VAL A 180 9.96 11.25 -7.48
C VAL A 180 9.18 10.89 -6.22
N ILE A 181 8.13 11.65 -5.95
CA ILE A 181 7.20 11.44 -4.85
C ILE A 181 6.13 10.43 -5.28
N LEU A 182 5.98 9.37 -4.48
CA LEU A 182 4.85 8.44 -4.57
C LEU A 182 3.75 8.91 -3.61
N PRO A 183 2.47 8.97 -4.04
CA PRO A 183 1.39 9.59 -3.28
C PRO A 183 0.95 8.75 -2.06
N ALA A 184 0.06 9.30 -1.24
CA ALA A 184 -0.43 8.63 -0.03
C ALA A 184 -1.12 7.28 -0.32
N PHE A 185 -1.76 7.15 -1.48
CA PHE A 185 -2.43 5.95 -1.99
C PHE A 185 -1.45 4.85 -2.43
N GLY A 186 -0.17 5.21 -2.60
CA GLY A 186 0.89 4.37 -3.11
C GLY A 186 1.05 4.41 -4.62
N ALA A 187 1.98 3.59 -5.10
CA ALA A 187 2.27 3.42 -6.52
C ALA A 187 2.29 1.93 -6.86
N SER A 188 2.09 1.63 -8.14
CA SER A 188 2.18 0.27 -8.64
C SER A 188 3.60 -0.29 -8.52
N PHE A 189 3.71 -1.62 -8.46
CA PHE A 189 4.99 -2.31 -8.51
C PHE A 189 5.80 -1.93 -9.76
N GLU A 190 5.13 -1.81 -10.89
CA GLU A 190 5.72 -1.47 -12.19
C GLU A 190 6.28 -0.04 -12.19
N GLU A 191 5.56 0.94 -11.63
CA GLU A 191 6.07 2.30 -11.43
C GLU A 191 7.28 2.32 -10.50
N MET A 192 7.22 1.63 -9.35
CA MET A 192 8.34 1.55 -8.42
C MET A 192 9.59 0.93 -9.07
N SER A 193 9.42 -0.14 -9.86
CA SER A 193 10.53 -0.78 -10.58
C SER A 193 11.13 0.17 -11.61
N MET A 194 10.29 0.87 -12.40
CA MET A 194 10.75 1.82 -13.41
C MET A 194 11.54 2.97 -12.80
N MET A 195 11.07 3.53 -11.69
CA MET A 195 11.78 4.61 -10.99
C MET A 195 13.11 4.12 -10.43
N ASN A 196 13.15 2.93 -9.83
CA ASN A 196 14.39 2.33 -9.35
C ASN A 196 15.40 2.15 -10.49
N ASP A 197 14.95 1.70 -11.67
CA ASP A 197 15.81 1.49 -12.84
C ASP A 197 16.31 2.82 -13.46
N LYS A 198 15.57 3.91 -13.28
CA LYS A 198 15.96 5.29 -13.65
C LYS A 198 16.90 5.96 -12.64
N ASN A 199 17.22 5.31 -11.51
CA ASN A 199 18.12 5.83 -10.48
C ASN A 199 17.70 7.23 -9.96
N VAL A 200 16.40 7.41 -9.72
CA VAL A 200 15.84 8.60 -9.07
C VAL A 200 15.79 8.43 -7.55
N ASP A 201 15.72 9.55 -6.83
CA ASP A 201 15.39 9.58 -5.41
C ASP A 201 13.88 9.38 -5.22
N ILE A 202 13.46 8.19 -4.80
CA ILE A 202 12.06 7.85 -4.55
C ILE A 202 11.66 8.29 -3.14
N ILE A 203 10.64 9.13 -3.04
CA ILE A 203 10.03 9.55 -1.78
C ILE A 203 8.70 8.82 -1.61
N ASP A 204 8.70 7.74 -0.83
CA ASP A 204 7.51 6.93 -0.59
C ASP A 204 6.65 7.53 0.53
N THR A 205 5.65 8.33 0.13
CA THR A 205 4.69 8.92 1.07
C THR A 205 3.50 8.01 1.38
N THR A 206 3.46 6.78 0.83
CA THR A 206 2.37 5.82 1.02
C THR A 206 1.99 5.70 2.50
N CYS A 207 0.69 5.85 2.77
CA CYS A 207 0.13 5.67 4.09
C CYS A 207 0.49 4.27 4.63
N PRO A 208 1.05 4.16 5.86
CA PRO A 208 1.41 2.86 6.43
C PRO A 208 0.24 1.89 6.58
N TRP A 209 -1.00 2.40 6.68
CA TRP A 209 -2.21 1.56 6.68
C TRP A 209 -2.48 0.93 5.32
N VAL A 210 -2.21 1.63 4.20
CA VAL A 210 -2.29 1.08 2.84
C VAL A 210 -1.23 -0.01 2.66
N SER A 211 0.03 0.26 3.05
CA SER A 211 1.08 -0.77 2.96
C SER A 211 0.82 -2.00 3.83
N LYS A 212 0.00 -1.89 4.88
CA LYS A 212 -0.43 -3.04 5.69
C LYS A 212 -1.33 -3.99 4.89
N VAL A 213 -2.16 -3.47 3.98
CA VAL A 213 -2.95 -4.27 3.04
C VAL A 213 -2.02 -5.09 2.15
N TRP A 214 -0.95 -4.47 1.63
CA TRP A 214 0.03 -5.16 0.78
C TRP A 214 0.75 -6.30 1.51
N ASN A 215 1.00 -6.16 2.82
CA ASN A 215 1.54 -7.26 3.62
C ASN A 215 0.57 -8.45 3.73
N THR A 216 -0.74 -8.22 3.66
CA THR A 216 -1.77 -9.27 3.68
C THR A 216 -1.83 -9.97 2.32
N VAL A 217 -1.79 -9.21 1.22
CA VAL A 217 -1.65 -9.75 -0.15
C VAL A 217 -0.43 -10.66 -0.25
N ASP A 218 0.73 -10.20 0.23
CA ASP A 218 1.96 -11.01 0.25
C ASP A 218 1.78 -12.34 1.01
N GLN A 219 0.94 -12.37 2.05
CA GLN A 219 0.68 -13.58 2.82
C GLN A 219 -0.25 -14.54 2.08
N HIS A 220 -1.24 -14.04 1.34
CA HIS A 220 -2.10 -14.86 0.48
C HIS A 220 -1.28 -15.53 -0.62
N GLN A 221 -0.45 -14.76 -1.33
CA GLN A 221 0.42 -15.30 -2.39
C GLN A 221 1.35 -16.39 -1.88
N LYS A 222 1.98 -16.19 -0.72
CA LYS A 222 2.84 -17.22 -0.10
C LYS A 222 2.12 -18.52 0.22
N LYS A 223 0.80 -18.47 0.41
CA LYS A 223 -0.05 -19.64 0.66
C LYS A 223 -0.71 -20.19 -0.62
N GLY A 224 -0.44 -19.60 -1.78
CA GLY A 224 -1.09 -19.96 -3.04
C GLY A 224 -2.59 -19.62 -3.04
N LEU A 225 -2.99 -18.57 -2.32
CA LEU A 225 -4.39 -18.13 -2.25
C LEU A 225 -4.63 -16.95 -3.19
N THR A 226 -5.77 -16.98 -3.88
CA THR A 226 -6.35 -15.84 -4.58
C THR A 226 -6.78 -14.75 -3.59
N SER A 227 -6.44 -13.49 -3.87
CA SER A 227 -6.89 -12.36 -3.05
C SER A 227 -8.20 -11.79 -3.58
N VAL A 228 -9.24 -11.74 -2.75
CA VAL A 228 -10.46 -10.97 -3.03
C VAL A 228 -10.31 -9.57 -2.48
N ILE A 229 -10.38 -8.56 -3.35
CA ILE A 229 -10.16 -7.15 -3.00
C ILE A 229 -11.46 -6.40 -3.16
N HIS A 230 -11.96 -5.80 -2.08
CA HIS A 230 -13.11 -4.89 -2.17
C HIS A 230 -12.62 -3.48 -2.50
N GLY A 231 -13.01 -2.96 -3.67
CA GLY A 231 -12.57 -1.66 -4.14
C GLY A 231 -13.04 -1.36 -5.57
N LYS A 232 -12.81 -0.13 -6.02
CA LYS A 232 -13.03 0.23 -7.42
C LYS A 232 -11.74 -0.09 -8.18
N TYR A 233 -11.77 -1.02 -9.14
CA TYR A 233 -10.57 -1.47 -9.86
C TYR A 233 -9.73 -0.31 -10.46
N ALA A 234 -10.38 0.78 -10.85
CA ALA A 234 -9.75 1.96 -11.43
C ALA A 234 -9.27 3.02 -10.41
N HIS A 235 -9.54 2.83 -9.11
CA HIS A 235 -9.09 3.75 -8.07
C HIS A 235 -7.61 3.55 -7.76
N GLU A 236 -6.86 4.63 -7.54
CA GLU A 236 -5.40 4.61 -7.48
C GLU A 236 -4.84 3.67 -6.40
N GLU A 237 -5.45 3.68 -5.21
CA GLU A 237 -5.09 2.75 -4.13
C GLU A 237 -5.35 1.27 -4.50
N THR A 238 -6.43 1.01 -5.24
CA THR A 238 -6.76 -0.33 -5.71
C THR A 238 -5.79 -0.77 -6.79
N VAL A 239 -5.47 0.09 -7.77
CA VAL A 239 -4.46 -0.15 -8.81
C VAL A 239 -3.10 -0.45 -8.20
N ALA A 240 -2.66 0.34 -7.21
CA ALA A 240 -1.43 0.07 -6.49
C ALA A 240 -1.49 -1.30 -5.78
N THR A 241 -2.57 -1.59 -5.07
CA THR A 241 -2.73 -2.85 -4.32
C THR A 241 -2.76 -4.09 -5.23
N ILE A 242 -3.54 -4.08 -6.30
CA ILE A 242 -3.64 -5.20 -7.25
C ILE A 242 -2.32 -5.43 -7.99
N SER A 243 -1.52 -4.39 -8.22
CA SER A 243 -0.20 -4.53 -8.86
C SER A 243 0.77 -5.40 -8.05
N PHE A 244 0.58 -5.47 -6.72
CA PHE A 244 1.37 -6.35 -5.86
C PHE A 244 0.83 -7.78 -5.80
N CYS A 245 -0.40 -8.01 -6.29
CA CYS A 245 -1.01 -9.33 -6.35
C CYS A 245 -0.46 -10.15 -7.52
N GLU A 246 -0.50 -11.48 -7.36
CA GLU A 246 -0.19 -12.44 -8.43
C GLU A 246 -1.50 -12.96 -8.98
N ASP A 247 -2.37 -13.44 -8.07
CA ASP A 247 -3.72 -13.85 -8.37
C ASP A 247 -4.75 -13.09 -7.53
N TYR A 248 -5.71 -12.45 -8.19
CA TYR A 248 -6.71 -11.61 -7.52
C TYR A 248 -8.00 -11.47 -8.32
N ILE A 249 -9.07 -11.13 -7.59
CA ILE A 249 -10.30 -10.58 -8.12
C ILE A 249 -10.70 -9.35 -7.29
N CYS A 250 -11.11 -8.28 -7.97
CA CYS A 250 -11.60 -7.05 -7.36
C CYS A 250 -13.12 -6.95 -7.51
N VAL A 251 -13.82 -6.73 -6.40
CA VAL A 251 -15.27 -6.54 -6.37
C VAL A 251 -15.59 -5.13 -5.89
N LYS A 252 -16.53 -4.43 -6.54
CA LYS A 252 -16.85 -3.03 -6.22
C LYS A 252 -17.96 -2.88 -5.19
N ASP A 253 -18.91 -3.80 -5.18
CA ASP A 253 -20.15 -3.72 -4.41
C ASP A 253 -20.66 -5.11 -4.00
N MET A 254 -21.79 -5.12 -3.27
CA MET A 254 -22.40 -6.35 -2.79
C MET A 254 -22.81 -7.29 -3.94
N LYS A 255 -23.31 -6.74 -5.05
CA LYS A 255 -23.74 -7.53 -6.19
C LYS A 255 -22.58 -8.32 -6.78
N GLU A 256 -21.43 -7.67 -6.96
CA GLU A 256 -20.24 -8.36 -7.45
C GLU A 256 -19.71 -9.38 -6.45
N ALA A 257 -19.76 -9.08 -5.15
CA ALA A 257 -19.40 -10.05 -4.11
C ALA A 257 -20.31 -11.29 -4.14
N GLU A 258 -21.63 -11.12 -4.29
CA GLU A 258 -22.60 -12.21 -4.45
C GLU A 258 -22.31 -13.05 -5.69
N MET A 259 -22.00 -12.42 -6.84
CA MET A 259 -21.62 -13.14 -8.06
C MET A 259 -20.37 -14.03 -7.86
N VAL A 260 -19.36 -13.52 -7.15
CA VAL A 260 -18.15 -14.30 -6.83
C VAL A 260 -18.47 -15.45 -5.88
N VAL A 261 -19.28 -15.20 -4.83
CA VAL A 261 -19.70 -16.24 -3.88
C VAL A 261 -20.50 -17.34 -4.57
N ASP A 262 -21.46 -16.98 -5.42
CA ASP A 262 -22.28 -17.93 -6.15
C ASP A 262 -21.46 -18.80 -7.09
N TYR A 263 -20.47 -18.21 -7.79
CA TYR A 263 -19.54 -18.96 -8.64
C TYR A 263 -18.68 -19.92 -7.83
N ILE A 264 -18.12 -19.48 -6.68
CA ILE A 264 -17.32 -20.35 -5.81
C ILE A 264 -18.12 -21.55 -5.30
N LEU A 265 -19.40 -21.35 -4.95
CA LEU A 265 -20.23 -22.39 -4.34
C LEU A 265 -20.84 -23.36 -5.37
N ASN A 266 -21.20 -22.86 -6.56
CA ASN A 266 -22.02 -23.60 -7.52
C ASN A 266 -21.36 -23.78 -8.89
N GLY A 267 -20.20 -23.16 -9.13
CA GLY A 267 -19.63 -22.98 -10.46
C GLY A 267 -20.48 -22.03 -11.31
N GLY A 268 -20.23 -22.03 -12.61
CA GLY A 268 -21.00 -21.21 -13.54
C GLY A 268 -20.46 -21.22 -14.95
N ASP A 269 -20.91 -20.25 -15.74
CA ASP A 269 -20.32 -19.96 -17.05
C ASP A 269 -19.03 -19.16 -16.86
N LYS A 270 -17.89 -19.85 -16.98
CA LYS A 270 -16.55 -19.27 -16.87
C LYS A 270 -16.31 -18.10 -17.82
N GLU A 271 -16.76 -18.22 -19.07
CA GLU A 271 -16.54 -17.18 -20.08
C GLU A 271 -17.33 -15.91 -19.74
N ALA A 272 -18.59 -16.08 -19.33
CA ALA A 272 -19.42 -14.96 -18.89
C ALA A 272 -18.87 -14.28 -17.63
N PHE A 273 -18.36 -15.07 -16.67
CA PHE A 273 -17.75 -14.56 -15.44
C PHE A 273 -16.49 -13.74 -15.74
N LEU A 274 -15.54 -14.32 -16.50
CA LEU A 274 -14.30 -13.64 -16.88
C LEU A 274 -14.55 -12.38 -17.71
N LYS A 275 -15.55 -12.41 -18.60
CA LYS A 275 -15.96 -11.22 -19.36
C LYS A 275 -16.50 -10.12 -18.47
N TYR A 276 -17.30 -10.46 -17.45
CA TYR A 276 -17.84 -9.46 -16.53
C TYR A 276 -16.73 -8.80 -15.70
N PHE A 277 -15.75 -9.59 -15.25
CA PHE A 277 -14.64 -9.11 -14.42
C PHE A 277 -13.35 -8.79 -15.20
N GLU A 278 -13.40 -8.61 -16.52
CA GLU A 278 -12.21 -8.52 -17.40
C GLU A 278 -11.18 -7.46 -16.97
N ASN A 279 -11.62 -6.37 -16.33
CA ASN A 279 -10.76 -5.27 -15.86
C ASN A 279 -10.42 -5.37 -14.35
N ALA A 280 -10.91 -6.42 -13.68
CA ALA A 280 -10.90 -6.56 -12.23
C ALA A 280 -10.28 -7.89 -11.77
N VAL A 281 -9.62 -8.64 -12.66
CA VAL A 281 -8.90 -9.87 -12.34
C VAL A 281 -7.44 -9.83 -12.80
N SER A 282 -6.61 -10.70 -12.24
CA SER A 282 -5.27 -10.99 -12.76
C SER A 282 -5.32 -11.49 -14.21
N LYS A 283 -4.24 -11.24 -14.97
CA LYS A 283 -4.14 -11.60 -16.40
C LYS A 283 -4.42 -13.09 -16.70
N ASP A 284 -3.98 -13.97 -15.80
CA ASP A 284 -4.10 -15.43 -15.95
C ASP A 284 -5.05 -16.00 -14.88
N PHE A 285 -6.01 -15.18 -14.42
CA PHE A 285 -7.00 -15.59 -13.42
C PHE A 285 -7.86 -16.75 -13.92
N ASP A 286 -7.95 -17.80 -13.12
CA ASP A 286 -8.85 -18.92 -13.36
C ASP A 286 -9.87 -19.00 -12.21
N PRO A 287 -11.19 -18.88 -12.49
CA PRO A 287 -12.20 -19.03 -11.45
C PRO A 287 -12.49 -20.50 -11.06
N ASP A 288 -11.92 -21.51 -11.75
CA ASP A 288 -12.14 -22.96 -11.50
C ASP A 288 -11.02 -23.64 -10.68
#